data_AF-A0AAX3YQ20-F1
#
_entry.id   AF-A0AAX3YQ20-F1
#
_cell.length_a   1.000
_cell.length_b   1.000
_cell.length_c   1.000
_cell.angle_alpha   90.00
_cell.angle_beta   90.00
_cell.angle_gamma   90.00
#
_symmetry.space_group_name_H-M   'P 1'
#
loop_
_entity.id
_entity.type
_entity.pdbx_description
1 polymer ?
#
loop_
_entity_poly.entity_id
_entity_poly.type
_entity_poly.pdbx_seq_one_letter_code
_entity_poly.pdbx_strand_id
1 'polypeptide(L)'
;MTDSPRPIRPARANETRTTGDILILTIVIAVFLCVVVIGVVVLWDVVNPREWTSDGWSATGSWVASIGTVLAVGVALWQSHRARTDAAYALSETRRQHEEQLRHEVWRSDLDATVSLLSPLTQLRSEMFGADTAVDSYRQMLDDFAAGRYPEPDEGPTFWHRQHDAIFGYLTPVKETYIAVRAAGLKVRSPDLSAALEEAGDLIELIGNQLHAWSIQAGKGEELQIELDRIQQLNLDRSRGVGLLPALAQRAELVLREAVKGSNAVDLWSSGHNPDATMTS
;
A
#
# COMPACT_ATOMS: atom_id res chain seq x y z
N MET A 1 16.66 12.04 25.49
CA MET A 1 15.28 12.49 25.77
C MET A 1 14.38 11.82 24.76
N THR A 2 13.76 10.71 25.16
CA THR A 2 12.90 9.88 24.30
C THR A 2 11.46 10.06 24.79
N ASP A 3 10.74 10.97 24.15
CA ASP A 3 9.29 11.12 24.32
C ASP A 3 8.59 9.99 23.54
N SER A 4 8.33 8.88 24.21
CA SER A 4 7.46 7.84 23.67
C SER A 4 6.01 8.36 23.67
N PRO A 5 5.26 8.24 22.55
CA PRO A 5 3.87 8.63 22.50
C PRO A 5 3.04 7.76 23.45
N ARG A 6 2.25 8.40 24.32
CA ARG A 6 1.35 7.70 25.24
C ARG A 6 0.32 6.90 24.45
N PRO A 7 -0.01 5.65 24.84
CA PRO A 7 -1.06 4.89 24.20
C PRO A 7 -2.39 5.65 24.29
N ILE A 8 -3.03 5.84 23.14
CA ILE A 8 -4.38 6.40 23.04
C ILE A 8 -5.30 5.44 23.79
N ARG A 9 -5.74 5.82 24.99
CA ARG A 9 -6.81 5.09 25.69
C ARG A 9 -7.99 4.99 24.75
N PRO A 10 -8.60 3.82 24.56
CA PRO A 10 -9.85 3.74 23.82
C PRO A 10 -10.83 4.68 24.50
N ALA A 11 -11.35 5.65 23.73
CA ALA A 11 -12.46 6.47 24.15
C ALA A 11 -13.54 5.49 24.60
N ARG A 12 -13.86 5.48 25.90
CA ARG A 12 -15.05 4.78 26.38
C ARG A 12 -16.19 5.33 25.53
N ALA A 13 -16.71 4.49 24.65
CA ALA A 13 -17.97 4.76 23.99
C ALA A 13 -18.96 4.97 25.13
N ASN A 14 -19.27 6.23 25.42
CA ASN A 14 -20.43 6.58 26.22
C ASN A 14 -21.63 6.20 25.34
N GLU A 15 -21.98 4.91 25.34
CA GLU A 15 -23.29 4.47 24.93
C GLU A 15 -24.27 5.23 25.82
N THR A 16 -24.85 6.27 25.24
CA THR A 16 -26.01 6.96 25.78
C THR A 16 -27.08 5.90 25.98
N ARG A 17 -27.20 5.39 27.22
CA ARG A 17 -28.30 4.52 27.63
C ARG A 17 -29.58 5.19 27.16
N THR A 18 -30.28 4.50 26.26
CA THR A 18 -31.49 5.05 25.67
C THR A 18 -32.53 5.19 26.78
N THR A 19 -33.40 6.21 26.70
CA THR A 19 -34.44 6.49 27.68
C THR A 19 -35.34 5.26 27.96
N GLY A 20 -35.44 4.35 26.98
CA GLY A 20 -36.13 3.07 27.11
C GLY A 20 -35.47 2.10 28.11
N ASP A 21 -34.14 2.01 28.14
CA ASP A 21 -33.43 1.11 29.06
C ASP A 21 -33.57 1.58 30.52
N ILE A 22 -33.59 2.89 30.75
CA ILE A 22 -33.83 3.48 32.07
C ILE A 22 -35.25 3.17 32.53
N LEU A 23 -36.24 3.26 31.64
CA LEU A 23 -37.64 3.00 31.95
C LEU A 23 -37.88 1.52 32.28
N ILE A 24 -37.27 0.60 31.52
CA ILE A 24 -37.33 -0.85 31.80
C ILE A 24 -36.67 -1.17 33.14
N LEU A 25 -35.49 -0.61 33.42
CA LEU A 25 -34.80 -0.80 34.70
C LEU A 25 -35.67 -0.31 35.87
N THR A 26 -36.33 0.83 35.72
CA THR A 26 -37.17 1.43 36.77
C THR A 26 -38.40 0.57 37.05
N ILE A 27 -39.04 0.04 36.00
CA ILE A 27 -40.18 -0.88 36.14
C ILE A 27 -39.75 -2.16 36.85
N VAL A 28 -38.62 -2.76 36.47
CA VAL A 28 -38.11 -3.99 37.09
C VAL A 28 -37.81 -3.76 38.58
N ILE A 29 -37.15 -2.66 38.94
CA ILE A 29 -36.87 -2.31 40.34
C ILE A 29 -38.17 -2.12 41.12
N ALA A 30 -39.14 -1.38 40.56
CA ALA A 30 -40.42 -1.11 41.22
C ALA A 30 -41.22 -2.39 41.47
N VAL A 31 -41.28 -3.30 40.48
CA VAL A 31 -41.94 -4.61 40.63
C VAL A 31 -41.25 -5.44 41.70
N PHE A 32 -39.91 -5.45 41.72
CA PHE A 32 -39.15 -6.17 42.75
C PHE A 32 -39.43 -5.62 44.16
N LEU A 33 -39.47 -4.29 44.29
CA LEU A 33 -39.79 -3.61 45.55
C LEU A 33 -41.19 -3.95 46.04
N CYS A 34 -42.19 -3.93 45.16
CA CYS A 34 -43.55 -4.33 45.50
C CYS A 34 -43.63 -5.79 45.95
N VAL A 35 -42.95 -6.70 45.25
CA VAL A 35 -42.88 -8.11 45.64
C VAL A 35 -42.27 -8.25 47.04
N VAL A 36 -41.11 -7.62 47.30
CA VAL A 36 -40.46 -7.66 48.62
C VAL A 36 -41.37 -7.10 49.72
N VAL A 37 -42.05 -5.98 49.49
CA VAL A 37 -42.98 -5.38 50.46
C VAL A 37 -44.15 -6.31 50.77
N ILE A 38 -44.76 -6.91 49.75
CA ILE A 38 -45.84 -7.91 49.92
C ILE A 38 -45.31 -9.13 50.68
N GLY A 39 -44.10 -9.59 50.36
CA GLY A 39 -43.42 -10.67 51.09
C GLY A 39 -43.24 -10.36 52.57
N VAL A 40 -42.75 -9.17 52.91
CA VAL A 40 -42.57 -8.73 54.30
C VAL A 40 -43.90 -8.62 55.04
N VAL A 41 -44.94 -8.07 54.41
CA VAL A 41 -46.28 -7.94 55.01
C VAL A 41 -46.92 -9.31 55.27
N VAL A 42 -46.81 -10.24 54.32
CA VAL A 42 -47.37 -11.60 54.45
C VAL A 42 -46.56 -12.43 55.46
N LEU A 43 -45.23 -12.27 55.52
CA LEU A 43 -44.39 -12.95 56.50
C LEU A 43 -44.50 -12.37 57.92
N TRP A 44 -44.95 -11.12 58.08
CA TRP A 44 -45.11 -10.53 59.41
C TRP A 44 -46.05 -11.35 60.30
N ASP A 45 -47.09 -11.94 59.72
CA ASP A 45 -48.01 -12.85 60.43
C ASP A 45 -47.41 -14.26 60.68
N VAL A 46 -46.47 -14.70 59.83
CA VAL A 46 -45.85 -16.05 59.91
C VAL A 46 -44.61 -16.08 60.83
N VAL A 47 -43.91 -14.95 61.00
CA VAL A 47 -42.69 -14.84 61.82
C VAL A 47 -43.01 -14.63 63.31
N ASN A 48 -44.29 -14.51 63.69
CA ASN A 48 -44.71 -14.49 65.09
C ASN A 48 -44.42 -15.88 65.73
N PRO A 49 -43.47 -15.99 66.68
CA PRO A 49 -42.70 -17.22 66.92
C PRO A 49 -43.42 -18.29 67.76
N ARG A 50 -44.76 -18.33 67.79
CA ARG A 50 -45.46 -19.30 68.63
C ARG A 50 -45.71 -20.67 67.98
N GLU A 51 -45.91 -20.77 66.67
CA GLU A 51 -46.12 -22.07 66.00
C GLU A 51 -45.67 -22.06 64.53
N TRP A 52 -44.47 -22.60 64.23
CA TRP A 52 -44.03 -22.80 62.84
C TRP A 52 -44.66 -24.08 62.28
N THR A 53 -45.66 -23.94 61.41
CA THR A 53 -46.32 -25.03 60.68
C THR A 53 -45.55 -25.42 59.41
N SER A 54 -45.79 -26.61 58.83
CA SER A 54 -45.14 -27.03 57.56
C SER A 54 -45.39 -26.06 56.41
N ASP A 55 -46.52 -25.36 56.46
CA ASP A 55 -46.91 -24.37 55.45
C ASP A 55 -45.97 -23.15 55.49
N GLY A 56 -45.50 -22.73 56.68
CA GLY A 56 -44.51 -21.66 56.84
C GLY A 56 -43.14 -22.00 56.26
N TRP A 57 -42.72 -23.27 56.36
CA TRP A 57 -41.50 -23.76 55.70
C TRP A 57 -41.65 -23.81 54.17
N SER A 58 -42.82 -24.22 53.66
CA SER A 58 -43.08 -24.23 52.21
C SER A 58 -43.09 -22.81 51.62
N ALA A 59 -43.69 -21.86 52.35
CA ALA A 59 -43.72 -20.45 51.98
C ALA A 59 -42.29 -19.89 51.92
N THR A 60 -41.50 -20.12 52.96
CA THR A 60 -40.09 -19.70 53.00
C THR A 60 -39.26 -20.34 51.86
N GLY A 61 -39.46 -21.62 51.57
CA GLY A 61 -38.79 -22.32 50.48
C GLY A 61 -39.11 -21.75 49.09
N SER A 62 -40.36 -21.35 48.84
CA SER A 62 -40.77 -20.73 47.57
C SER A 62 -40.12 -19.37 47.31
N TRP A 63 -39.84 -18.60 48.37
CA TRP A 63 -39.12 -17.33 48.28
C TRP A 63 -37.65 -17.50 47.94
N VAL A 64 -36.97 -18.45 48.59
CA VAL A 64 -35.57 -18.77 48.30
C VAL A 64 -35.40 -19.26 46.86
N ALA A 65 -36.34 -20.10 46.38
CA ALA A 65 -36.37 -20.55 44.99
C ALA A 65 -36.58 -19.39 43.98
N SER A 66 -37.43 -18.42 44.34
CA SER A 66 -37.70 -17.24 43.50
C SER A 66 -36.47 -16.33 43.38
N ILE A 67 -35.77 -16.09 44.50
CA ILE A 67 -34.50 -15.33 44.50
C ILE A 67 -33.43 -16.04 43.67
N GLY A 68 -33.32 -17.37 43.80
CA GLY A 68 -32.39 -18.17 43.00
C GLY A 68 -32.65 -18.06 41.50
N THR A 69 -33.92 -18.08 41.09
CA THR A 69 -34.32 -17.94 39.68
C THR A 69 -33.94 -16.57 39.11
N VAL A 70 -34.15 -15.49 39.87
CA VAL A 70 -33.78 -14.13 39.44
C VAL A 70 -32.26 -13.97 39.31
N LEU A 71 -31.50 -14.50 40.27
CA LEU A 71 -30.04 -14.49 40.20
C LEU A 71 -29.54 -15.29 38.99
N ALA A 72 -30.14 -16.45 38.70
CA ALA A 72 -29.81 -17.25 37.53
C ALA A 72 -30.07 -16.48 36.21
N VAL A 73 -31.21 -15.80 36.09
CA VAL A 73 -31.53 -14.96 34.92
C VAL A 73 -30.58 -13.77 34.83
N GLY A 74 -30.25 -13.12 35.95
CA GLY A 74 -29.29 -12.02 36.00
C GLY A 74 -27.88 -12.44 35.54
N VAL A 75 -27.40 -13.61 35.98
CA VAL A 75 -26.13 -14.18 35.53
C VAL A 75 -26.19 -14.54 34.05
N ALA A 76 -27.28 -15.14 33.57
CA ALA A 76 -27.45 -15.47 32.16
C ALA A 76 -27.44 -14.22 31.26
N LEU A 77 -28.11 -13.14 31.68
CA LEU A 77 -28.10 -11.85 30.96
C LEU A 77 -26.72 -11.20 31.00
N TRP A 78 -26.03 -11.24 32.15
CA TRP A 78 -24.68 -10.72 32.28
C TRP A 78 -23.69 -11.49 31.40
N GLN A 79 -23.75 -12.81 31.39
CA GLN A 79 -22.94 -13.66 30.50
C GLN A 79 -23.27 -13.39 29.02
N SER A 80 -24.56 -13.21 28.67
CA SER A 80 -24.96 -12.87 27.29
C SER A 80 -24.42 -11.51 26.85
N HIS A 81 -24.49 -10.50 27.73
CA HIS A 81 -23.95 -9.17 27.44
C HIS A 81 -22.42 -9.19 27.31
N ARG A 82 -21.72 -9.94 28.18
CA ARG A 82 -20.28 -10.12 28.09
C ARG A 82 -19.86 -10.86 26.81
N ALA A 83 -20.57 -11.92 26.43
CA ALA A 83 -20.31 -12.64 25.19
C ALA A 83 -20.48 -11.75 23.93
N ARG A 84 -21.47 -10.83 23.93
CA ARG A 84 -21.67 -9.88 22.82
C ARG A 84 -20.54 -8.87 22.72
N THR A 85 -20.03 -8.38 23.85
CA THR A 85 -18.92 -7.41 23.88
C THR A 85 -17.59 -8.07 23.48
N ASP A 86 -17.33 -9.30 23.94
CA ASP A 86 -16.16 -10.07 23.53
C ASP A 86 -16.21 -10.43 22.03
N ALA A 87 -17.38 -10.77 21.49
CA ALA A 87 -17.57 -11.03 20.06
C ALA A 87 -17.36 -9.78 19.20
N ALA A 88 -17.85 -8.62 19.64
CA ALA A 88 -17.61 -7.35 18.95
C ALA A 88 -16.13 -6.97 18.93
N TYR A 89 -15.41 -7.20 20.03
CA TYR A 89 -13.98 -6.95 20.12
C TYR A 89 -13.19 -7.89 19.18
N ALA A 90 -13.49 -9.19 19.20
CA ALA A 90 -12.85 -10.18 18.34
C ALA A 90 -13.08 -9.89 16.84
N LEU A 91 -14.28 -9.43 16.46
CA LEU A 91 -14.57 -9.01 15.08
C LEU A 91 -13.79 -7.75 14.66
N SER A 92 -13.63 -6.80 15.58
CA SER A 92 -12.84 -5.59 15.29
C SER A 92 -11.35 -5.91 15.10
N GLU A 93 -10.82 -6.85 15.87
CA GLU A 93 -9.42 -7.26 15.81
C GLU A 93 -9.13 -8.09 14.55
N THR A 94 -9.99 -9.08 14.26
CA THR A 94 -9.88 -9.87 13.01
C THR A 94 -10.02 -9.01 11.76
N ARG A 95 -10.89 -7.99 11.78
CA ARG A 95 -11.00 -7.03 10.68
C ARG A 95 -9.73 -6.21 10.51
N ARG A 96 -9.13 -5.72 11.60
CA ARG A 96 -7.85 -5.00 11.54
C ARG A 96 -6.74 -5.88 10.97
N GLN A 97 -6.61 -7.10 11.47
CA GLN A 97 -5.62 -8.06 10.98
C GLN A 97 -5.82 -8.38 9.49
N HIS A 98 -7.06 -8.54 9.05
CA HIS A 98 -7.35 -8.78 7.64
C HIS A 98 -7.05 -7.56 6.76
N GLU A 99 -7.37 -6.34 7.22
CA GLU A 99 -7.02 -5.11 6.52
C GLU A 99 -5.50 -4.91 6.43
N GLU A 100 -4.74 -5.27 7.46
CA GLU A 100 -3.27 -5.26 7.46
C GLU A 100 -2.69 -6.30 6.50
N GLN A 101 -3.23 -7.52 6.48
CA GLN A 101 -2.83 -8.56 5.53
C GLN A 101 -3.05 -8.11 4.08
N LEU A 102 -4.23 -7.55 3.78
CA LEU A 102 -4.53 -7.04 2.43
C LEU A 102 -3.59 -5.90 2.04
N ARG A 103 -3.27 -4.98 2.95
CA ARG A 103 -2.30 -3.92 2.69
C ARG A 103 -0.92 -4.48 2.38
N HIS A 104 -0.50 -5.49 3.14
CA HIS A 104 0.80 -6.14 2.94
C HIS A 104 0.90 -6.88 1.61
N GLU A 105 -0.15 -7.62 1.25
CA GLU A 105 -0.24 -8.31 -0.04
C GLU A 105 -0.22 -7.33 -1.22
N VAL A 106 -0.98 -6.24 -1.14
CA VAL A 106 -0.97 -5.17 -2.16
C VAL A 106 0.42 -4.55 -2.27
N TRP A 107 1.06 -4.23 -1.15
CA TRP A 107 2.40 -3.65 -1.15
C TRP A 107 3.45 -4.60 -1.78
N ARG A 108 3.40 -5.90 -1.45
CA ARG A 108 4.28 -6.90 -2.08
C ARG A 108 4.02 -7.02 -3.58
N SER A 109 2.76 -7.00 -3.99
CA SER A 109 2.38 -7.03 -5.40
C SER A 109 2.89 -5.80 -6.15
N ASP A 110 2.82 -4.62 -5.55
CA ASP A 110 3.31 -3.37 -6.13
C ASP A 110 4.84 -3.39 -6.31
N LEU A 111 5.53 -3.92 -5.31
CA LEU A 111 6.98 -4.13 -5.39
C LEU A 111 7.38 -5.11 -6.47
N ASP A 112 6.73 -6.28 -6.54
CA ASP A 112 7.04 -7.30 -7.54
C ASP A 112 6.83 -6.76 -8.97
N ALA A 113 5.72 -6.04 -9.18
CA ALA A 113 5.45 -5.34 -10.43
C ALA A 113 6.58 -4.37 -10.80
N THR A 114 7.07 -3.58 -9.83
CA THR A 114 8.15 -2.60 -10.07
C THR A 114 9.52 -3.28 -10.28
N VAL A 115 9.85 -4.30 -9.49
CA VAL A 115 11.11 -5.05 -9.59
C VAL A 115 11.21 -5.78 -10.94
N SER A 116 10.09 -6.31 -11.45
CA SER A 116 10.04 -6.99 -12.75
C SER A 116 10.50 -6.09 -13.91
N LEU A 117 10.41 -4.77 -13.77
CA LEU A 117 10.81 -3.79 -14.80
C LEU A 117 12.31 -3.48 -14.81
N LEU A 118 13.06 -3.87 -13.78
CA LEU A 118 14.50 -3.59 -13.71
C LEU A 118 15.30 -4.29 -14.82
N SER A 119 14.90 -5.52 -15.19
CA SER A 119 15.54 -6.25 -16.28
C SER A 119 15.28 -5.60 -17.65
N PRO A 120 14.02 -5.32 -18.05
CA PRO A 120 13.73 -4.53 -19.25
C PRO A 120 14.47 -3.19 -19.32
N LEU A 121 14.55 -2.45 -18.21
CA LEU A 121 15.29 -1.17 -18.18
C LEU A 121 16.80 -1.35 -18.37
N THR A 122 17.37 -2.40 -17.79
CA THR A 122 18.79 -2.73 -18.00
C THR A 122 19.07 -3.07 -19.46
N GLN A 123 18.16 -3.82 -20.09
CA GLN A 123 18.24 -4.13 -21.52
C GLN A 123 18.08 -2.87 -22.37
N LEU A 124 17.08 -2.04 -22.08
CA LEU A 124 16.87 -0.76 -22.75
C LEU A 124 18.14 0.10 -22.70
N ARG A 125 18.79 0.20 -21.54
CA ARG A 125 20.06 0.93 -21.41
C ARG A 125 21.13 0.40 -22.36
N SER A 126 21.26 -0.92 -22.49
CA SER A 126 22.19 -1.55 -23.44
C SER A 126 21.86 -1.21 -24.89
N GLU A 127 20.58 -1.24 -25.26
CA GLU A 127 20.13 -0.85 -26.60
C GLU A 127 20.42 0.63 -26.89
N MET A 128 20.23 1.50 -25.89
CA MET A 128 20.54 2.93 -26.03
C MET A 128 22.03 3.20 -26.18
N PHE A 129 22.89 2.37 -25.60
CA PHE A 129 24.34 2.42 -25.89
C PHE A 129 24.63 2.09 -27.35
N GLY A 130 23.93 1.09 -27.92
CA GLY A 130 24.01 0.77 -29.34
C GLY A 130 23.56 1.93 -30.23
N ALA A 131 22.42 2.53 -29.90
CA ALA A 131 21.86 3.66 -30.64
C ALA A 131 22.80 4.88 -30.64
N ASP A 132 23.32 5.28 -29.47
CA ASP A 132 24.26 6.40 -29.40
C ASP A 132 25.58 6.09 -30.12
N THR A 133 26.08 4.86 -30.03
CA THR A 133 27.29 4.46 -30.77
C THR A 133 27.10 4.57 -32.27
N ALA A 134 25.92 4.19 -32.79
CA ALA A 134 25.60 4.31 -34.21
C ALA A 134 25.64 5.79 -34.65
N VAL A 135 25.02 6.68 -33.88
CA VAL A 135 25.01 8.12 -34.17
C VAL A 135 26.39 8.76 -34.00
N ASP A 136 27.12 8.42 -32.96
CA ASP A 136 28.46 8.95 -32.71
C ASP A 136 29.47 8.47 -33.76
N SER A 137 29.32 7.24 -34.27
CA SER A 137 30.14 6.76 -35.39
C SER A 137 29.94 7.60 -36.66
N TYR A 138 28.70 8.04 -36.91
CA TYR A 138 28.38 8.95 -38.02
C TYR A 138 29.02 10.34 -37.79
N ARG A 139 28.87 10.91 -36.59
CA ARG A 139 29.50 12.19 -36.24
C ARG A 139 31.02 12.16 -36.33
N GLN A 140 31.63 11.08 -35.84
CA GLN A 140 33.08 10.90 -35.91
C GLN A 140 33.57 10.84 -37.37
N MET A 141 32.81 10.19 -38.26
CA MET A 141 33.13 10.17 -39.68
C MET A 141 33.07 11.58 -40.30
N LEU A 142 32.09 12.41 -39.92
CA LEU A 142 32.02 13.81 -40.34
C LEU A 142 33.19 14.63 -39.79
N ASP A 143 33.54 14.46 -38.51
CA ASP A 143 34.67 15.14 -37.88
C ASP A 143 36.01 14.76 -38.54
N ASP A 144 36.20 13.48 -38.87
CA ASP A 144 37.40 13.01 -39.55
C ASP A 144 37.51 13.53 -40.99
N PHE A 145 36.38 13.63 -41.69
CA PHE A 145 36.32 14.30 -43.00
C PHE A 145 36.67 15.79 -42.89
N ALA A 146 36.07 16.50 -41.93
CA ALA A 146 36.35 17.92 -41.69
C ALA A 146 37.83 18.16 -41.30
N ALA A 147 38.45 17.20 -40.61
CA ALA A 147 39.87 17.20 -40.28
C ALA A 147 40.80 16.77 -41.45
N GLY A 148 40.25 16.40 -42.60
CA GLY A 148 40.99 15.94 -43.78
C GLY A 148 41.66 14.58 -43.62
N ARG A 149 41.23 13.77 -42.64
CA ARG A 149 41.78 12.43 -42.35
C ARG A 149 41.26 11.36 -43.32
N TYR A 150 40.04 11.54 -43.83
CA TYR A 150 39.37 10.63 -44.76
C TYR A 150 38.69 11.40 -45.90
N PRO A 151 38.43 10.74 -47.05
CA PRO A 151 37.63 11.33 -48.13
C PRO A 151 36.19 11.59 -47.69
N GLU A 152 35.49 12.45 -48.45
CA GLU A 152 34.08 12.75 -48.22
C GLU A 152 33.24 11.46 -48.14
N PRO A 153 32.43 11.29 -47.09
CA PRO A 153 31.59 10.13 -46.97
C PRO A 153 30.56 10.07 -48.10
N ASP A 154 30.36 8.87 -48.67
CA ASP A 154 29.31 8.63 -49.65
C ASP A 154 27.94 8.58 -48.95
N GLU A 155 27.37 9.76 -48.73
CA GLU A 155 26.04 9.97 -48.14
C GLU A 155 24.90 9.77 -49.16
N GLY A 156 25.04 8.82 -50.08
CA GLY A 156 24.01 8.47 -51.04
C GLY A 156 22.75 7.84 -50.40
N PRO A 157 21.69 7.58 -51.18
CA PRO A 157 20.43 7.03 -50.67
C PRO A 157 20.58 5.73 -49.87
N THR A 158 21.50 4.86 -50.27
CA THR A 158 21.79 3.58 -49.58
C THR A 158 22.45 3.78 -48.22
N PHE A 159 23.21 4.87 -48.02
CA PHE A 159 23.78 5.21 -46.73
C PHE A 159 22.68 5.64 -45.77
N TRP A 160 21.85 6.61 -46.17
CA TRP A 160 20.78 7.14 -45.34
C TRP A 160 19.70 6.11 -45.02
N HIS A 161 19.38 5.22 -45.96
CA HIS A 161 18.47 4.10 -45.70
C HIS A 161 19.01 3.16 -44.60
N ARG A 162 20.32 2.85 -44.60
CA ARG A 162 20.93 2.05 -43.54
C ARG A 162 20.92 2.75 -42.19
N GLN A 163 21.18 4.06 -42.15
CA GLN A 163 21.11 4.84 -40.91
C GLN A 163 19.68 4.88 -40.36
N HIS A 164 18.69 5.10 -41.23
CA HIS A 164 17.28 5.04 -40.88
C HIS A 164 16.93 3.69 -40.24
N ASP A 165 17.27 2.58 -40.91
CA ASP A 165 16.91 1.24 -40.43
C ASP A 165 17.62 0.88 -39.12
N ALA A 166 18.88 1.28 -38.96
CA ALA A 166 19.63 1.09 -37.73
C ALA A 166 18.97 1.83 -36.56
N ILE A 167 18.62 3.10 -36.73
CA ILE A 167 18.01 3.93 -35.67
C ILE A 167 16.58 3.47 -35.39
N PHE A 168 15.80 3.18 -36.43
CA PHE A 168 14.42 2.71 -36.32
C PHE A 168 14.32 1.38 -35.57
N GLY A 169 15.32 0.49 -35.72
CA GLY A 169 15.41 -0.76 -34.97
C GLY A 169 15.34 -0.57 -33.45
N TYR A 170 15.88 0.53 -32.92
CA TYR A 170 15.88 0.83 -31.49
C TYR A 170 14.55 1.37 -30.95
N LEU A 171 13.58 1.73 -31.79
CA LEU A 171 12.26 2.19 -31.32
C LEU A 171 11.42 1.06 -30.71
N THR A 172 11.62 -0.18 -31.14
CA THR A 172 10.89 -1.34 -30.62
C THR A 172 11.13 -1.58 -29.13
N PRO A 173 12.39 -1.75 -28.65
CA PRO A 173 12.64 -1.97 -27.22
C PRO A 173 12.20 -0.78 -26.35
N VAL A 174 12.27 0.44 -26.87
CA VAL A 174 11.77 1.64 -26.18
C VAL A 174 10.26 1.57 -25.98
N LYS A 175 9.51 1.28 -27.04
CA LYS A 175 8.05 1.16 -27.00
C LYS A 175 7.60 0.05 -26.06
N GLU A 176 8.25 -1.12 -26.13
CA GLU A 176 7.93 -2.25 -25.25
C GLU A 176 8.17 -1.91 -23.78
N THR A 177 9.31 -1.29 -23.47
CA THR A 177 9.64 -0.87 -22.09
C THR A 177 8.68 0.21 -21.61
N TYR A 178 8.35 1.20 -22.45
CA TYR A 178 7.37 2.23 -22.13
C TYR A 178 6.00 1.66 -21.78
N ILE A 179 5.48 0.74 -22.60
CA ILE A 179 4.21 0.07 -22.35
C ILE A 179 4.26 -0.72 -21.04
N ALA A 180 5.35 -1.44 -20.78
CA ALA A 180 5.52 -2.19 -19.54
C ALA A 180 5.51 -1.29 -18.30
N VAL A 181 6.24 -0.17 -18.34
CA VAL A 181 6.30 0.83 -17.26
C VAL A 181 4.93 1.47 -17.02
N ARG A 182 4.25 1.94 -18.07
CA ARG A 182 2.90 2.53 -17.95
C ARG A 182 1.87 1.51 -17.46
N ALA A 183 1.95 0.25 -17.91
CA ALA A 183 1.07 -0.81 -17.44
C ALA A 183 1.28 -1.14 -15.96
N ALA A 184 2.53 -1.10 -15.47
CA ALA A 184 2.82 -1.24 -14.05
C ALA A 184 2.32 -0.02 -13.25
N GLY A 185 2.53 1.20 -13.76
CA GLY A 185 2.08 2.44 -13.12
C GLY A 185 0.56 2.49 -12.88
N LEU A 186 -0.24 1.86 -13.76
CA LEU A 186 -1.69 1.72 -13.58
C LEU A 186 -2.10 0.72 -12.50
N LYS A 187 -1.23 -0.24 -12.17
CA LYS A 187 -1.51 -1.31 -11.20
C LYS A 187 -1.01 -0.97 -9.80
N VAL A 188 0.13 -0.29 -9.72
CA VAL A 188 0.81 0.07 -8.49
C VAL A 188 0.00 1.12 -7.72
N ARG A 189 -0.28 0.84 -6.45
CA ARG A 189 -1.05 1.72 -5.56
C ARG A 189 -0.18 2.52 -4.61
N SER A 190 1.05 2.07 -4.35
CA SER A 190 2.03 2.80 -3.56
C SER A 190 2.38 4.14 -4.24
N PRO A 191 2.18 5.29 -3.57
CA PRO A 191 2.43 6.62 -4.16
C PRO A 191 3.88 6.80 -4.61
N ASP A 192 4.85 6.34 -3.81
CA ASP A 192 6.27 6.52 -4.10
C ASP A 192 6.70 5.69 -5.32
N LEU A 193 6.21 4.45 -5.43
CA LEU A 193 6.48 3.59 -6.58
C LEU A 193 5.75 4.09 -7.84
N SER A 194 4.53 4.60 -7.69
CA SER A 194 3.76 5.18 -8.79
C SER A 194 4.45 6.42 -9.37
N ALA A 195 4.90 7.34 -8.52
CA ALA A 195 5.67 8.52 -8.93
C ALA A 195 6.99 8.15 -9.63
N ALA A 196 7.69 7.13 -9.11
CA ALA A 196 8.92 6.64 -9.73
C ALA A 196 8.66 6.01 -11.12
N LEU A 197 7.56 5.29 -11.29
CA LEU A 197 7.13 4.72 -12.58
C LEU A 197 6.71 5.80 -13.57
N GLU A 198 6.11 6.89 -13.10
CA GLU A 198 5.79 8.05 -13.92
C GLU A 198 7.07 8.73 -14.43
N GLU A 199 8.01 9.05 -13.54
CA GLU A 199 9.32 9.64 -13.93
C GLU A 199 10.09 8.72 -14.88
N ALA A 200 10.13 7.41 -14.61
CA ALA A 200 10.76 6.45 -15.52
C ALA A 200 10.07 6.41 -16.90
N GLY A 201 8.74 6.47 -16.92
CA GLY A 201 7.95 6.52 -18.16
C GLY A 201 8.26 7.76 -19.00
N ASP A 202 8.34 8.93 -18.36
CA ASP A 202 8.63 10.19 -19.02
C ASP A 202 10.06 10.21 -19.62
N LEU A 203 11.04 9.63 -18.91
CA LEU A 203 12.40 9.48 -19.41
C LEU A 203 12.48 8.55 -20.64
N ILE A 204 11.72 7.44 -20.64
CA ILE A 204 11.64 6.53 -21.80
C ILE A 204 10.93 7.21 -22.97
N GLU A 205 9.91 8.03 -22.71
CA GLU A 205 9.24 8.81 -23.74
C GLU A 205 10.19 9.81 -24.41
N LEU A 206 11.03 10.48 -23.63
CA LEU A 206 12.08 11.37 -24.16
C LEU A 206 13.07 10.61 -25.05
N ILE A 207 13.48 9.41 -24.65
CA ILE A 207 14.31 8.53 -25.49
C ILE A 207 13.61 8.24 -26.82
N GLY A 208 12.34 7.85 -26.76
CA GLY A 208 11.54 7.53 -27.95
C GLY A 208 11.41 8.72 -28.90
N ASN A 209 11.16 9.92 -28.37
CA ASN A 209 11.06 11.14 -29.16
C ASN A 209 12.38 11.47 -29.87
N GLN A 210 13.51 11.34 -29.17
CA GLN A 210 14.83 11.60 -29.76
C GLN A 210 15.18 10.59 -30.87
N LEU A 211 14.92 9.30 -30.66
CA LEU A 211 15.13 8.26 -31.68
C LEU A 211 14.21 8.45 -32.88
N HIS A 212 12.96 8.86 -32.64
CA HIS A 212 12.02 9.15 -33.71
C HIS A 212 12.48 10.35 -34.55
N ALA A 213 12.94 11.42 -33.90
CA ALA A 213 13.51 12.59 -34.58
C ALA A 213 14.71 12.21 -35.46
N TRP A 214 15.64 11.42 -34.92
CA TRP A 214 16.79 10.94 -35.68
C TRP A 214 16.39 10.02 -36.85
N SER A 215 15.42 9.14 -36.66
CA SER A 215 14.90 8.29 -37.73
C SER A 215 14.29 9.13 -38.86
N ILE A 216 13.51 10.18 -38.53
CA ILE A 216 12.96 11.10 -39.54
C ILE A 216 14.07 11.84 -40.28
N GLN A 217 15.07 12.36 -39.57
CA GLN A 217 16.21 13.07 -40.17
C GLN A 217 16.99 12.15 -41.12
N ALA A 218 17.32 10.93 -40.68
CA ALA A 218 17.96 9.93 -41.53
C ALA A 218 17.12 9.59 -42.76
N GLY A 219 15.79 9.46 -42.61
CA GLY A 219 14.88 9.21 -43.73
C GLY A 219 14.83 10.33 -44.78
N LYS A 220 15.21 11.56 -44.40
CA LYS A 220 15.32 12.72 -45.29
C LYS A 220 16.74 12.97 -45.82
N GLY A 221 17.73 12.26 -45.30
CA GLY A 221 19.14 12.54 -45.57
C GLY A 221 19.65 13.80 -44.86
N GLU A 222 19.09 14.11 -43.69
CA GLU A 222 19.47 15.26 -42.86
C GLU A 222 20.42 14.80 -41.73
N GLU A 223 21.32 15.70 -41.32
CA GLU A 223 22.24 15.46 -40.20
C GLU A 223 21.48 15.22 -38.89
N LEU A 224 21.99 14.28 -38.07
CA LEU A 224 21.35 13.82 -36.83
C LEU A 224 21.55 14.80 -35.67
N GLN A 225 20.58 15.69 -35.48
CA GLN A 225 20.60 16.72 -34.45
C GLN A 225 19.97 16.24 -33.14
N ILE A 226 20.53 16.66 -32.01
CA ILE A 226 19.97 16.40 -30.69
C ILE A 226 18.90 17.46 -30.40
N GLU A 227 17.71 17.06 -29.95
CA GLU A 227 16.76 18.00 -29.36
C GLU A 227 17.24 18.42 -27.97
N LEU A 228 18.06 19.48 -27.94
CA LEU A 228 18.85 19.88 -26.76
C LEU A 228 18.01 20.47 -25.62
N ASP A 229 16.95 21.22 -25.90
CA ASP A 229 16.32 22.09 -24.90
C ASP A 229 15.70 21.33 -23.72
N ARG A 230 15.11 20.15 -23.97
CA ARG A 230 14.42 19.38 -22.92
C ARG A 230 15.38 18.46 -22.15
N ILE A 231 16.41 17.96 -22.81
CA ILE A 231 17.33 16.97 -22.24
C ILE A 231 18.51 17.64 -21.51
N GLN A 232 18.88 18.87 -21.89
CA GLN A 232 19.86 19.66 -21.13
C GLN A 232 19.35 20.05 -19.73
N GLN A 233 18.03 20.23 -19.57
CA GLN A 233 17.44 20.59 -18.27
C GLN A 233 17.52 19.48 -17.23
N LEU A 234 17.73 18.22 -17.66
CA LEU A 234 17.73 17.06 -16.78
C LEU A 234 19.03 16.84 -16.00
N ASN A 235 20.05 17.71 -16.17
CA ASN A 235 21.35 17.62 -15.46
C ASN A 235 21.92 16.18 -15.41
N LEU A 236 21.80 15.45 -16.52
CA LEU A 236 22.22 14.07 -16.60
C LEU A 236 23.72 13.96 -16.38
N ASP A 237 24.13 13.02 -15.52
CA ASP A 237 25.55 12.69 -15.34
C ASP A 237 26.05 11.97 -16.60
N ARG A 238 26.68 12.74 -17.50
CA ARG A 238 27.35 12.22 -18.70
C ARG A 238 28.84 11.97 -18.47
N SER A 239 29.29 11.91 -17.21
CA SER A 239 30.68 11.62 -16.91
C SER A 239 31.07 10.26 -17.53
N ARG A 240 32.32 10.18 -18.01
CA ARG A 240 32.90 8.98 -18.67
C ARG A 240 32.46 8.72 -20.11
N GLY A 241 31.94 9.72 -20.82
CA GLY A 241 31.62 9.59 -22.25
C GLY A 241 30.36 8.75 -22.51
N VAL A 242 29.48 8.66 -21.51
CA VAL A 242 28.15 8.08 -21.70
C VAL A 242 27.32 9.06 -22.50
N GLY A 243 26.81 8.60 -23.64
CA GLY A 243 25.95 9.40 -24.49
C GLY A 243 24.61 9.74 -23.83
N LEU A 244 23.80 10.52 -24.55
CA LEU A 244 22.52 11.06 -24.10
C LEU A 244 21.50 9.97 -23.74
N LEU A 245 21.28 9.01 -24.65
CA LEU A 245 20.21 8.02 -24.52
C LEU A 245 20.50 6.99 -23.41
N PRO A 246 21.73 6.45 -23.27
CA PRO A 246 22.06 5.58 -22.15
C PRO A 246 21.97 6.28 -20.81
N ALA A 247 22.30 7.58 -20.73
CA ALA A 247 22.17 8.35 -19.50
C ALA A 247 20.70 8.50 -19.06
N LEU A 248 19.79 8.74 -20.02
CA LEU A 248 18.34 8.75 -19.75
C LEU A 248 17.85 7.38 -19.28
N ALA A 249 18.24 6.30 -19.96
CA ALA A 249 17.83 4.95 -19.60
C ALA A 249 18.38 4.53 -18.22
N GLN A 250 19.63 4.90 -17.93
CA GLN A 250 20.25 4.70 -16.62
C GLN A 250 19.53 5.49 -15.53
N ARG A 251 19.12 6.74 -15.80
CA ARG A 251 18.34 7.53 -14.84
C ARG A 251 16.99 6.88 -14.55
N ALA A 252 16.27 6.40 -15.57
CA ALA A 252 15.01 5.68 -15.39
C ALA A 252 15.19 4.42 -14.53
N GLU A 253 16.26 3.66 -14.78
CA GLU A 253 16.63 2.49 -13.96
C GLU A 253 16.93 2.86 -12.51
N LEU A 254 17.71 3.93 -12.28
CA LEU A 254 18.09 4.38 -10.93
C LEU A 254 16.88 4.84 -10.11
N VAL A 255 15.97 5.61 -10.71
CA VAL A 255 14.74 6.10 -10.06
C VAL A 255 13.92 4.92 -9.53
N LEU A 256 13.71 3.87 -10.33
CA LEU A 256 13.00 2.69 -9.87
C LEU A 256 13.77 1.92 -8.80
N ARG A 257 15.09 1.75 -8.94
CA ARG A 257 15.91 1.08 -7.92
C ARG A 257 15.85 1.79 -6.57
N GLU A 258 15.92 3.12 -6.58
CA GLU A 258 15.83 3.94 -5.37
C GLU A 258 14.45 3.84 -4.72
N ALA A 259 13.37 3.91 -5.50
CA ALA A 259 12.01 3.76 -5.01
C ALA A 259 11.73 2.37 -4.42
N VAL A 260 12.22 1.30 -5.07
CA VAL A 260 12.13 -0.08 -4.57
C VAL A 260 12.93 -0.23 -3.26
N LYS A 261 14.13 0.33 -3.20
CA LYS A 261 14.96 0.29 -1.99
C LYS A 261 14.31 1.05 -0.84
N GLY A 262 13.77 2.23 -1.10
CA GLY A 262 13.03 3.03 -0.13
C GLY A 262 11.79 2.29 0.38
N SER A 263 11.03 1.70 -0.53
CA SER A 263 9.83 0.91 -0.18
C SER A 263 10.17 -0.31 0.67
N ASN A 264 11.19 -1.10 0.30
CA ASN A 264 11.64 -2.26 1.06
C ASN A 264 12.12 -1.91 2.49
N ALA A 265 12.70 -0.72 2.68
CA ALA A 265 13.12 -0.27 4.00
C ALA A 265 11.93 -0.02 4.93
N VAL A 266 10.77 0.41 4.41
CA VAL A 266 9.57 0.68 5.22
C VAL A 266 8.94 -0.62 5.77
N ASP A 267 8.98 -1.72 5.02
CA ASP A 267 8.41 -3.01 5.45
C ASP A 267 9.21 -3.73 6.55
N LEU A 268 10.54 -3.54 6.55
CA LEU A 268 11.39 -4.02 7.64
C LEU A 268 11.10 -3.30 8.96
N TRP A 269 10.51 -2.09 8.91
CA TRP A 269 10.15 -1.32 10.10
C TRP A 269 8.73 -1.63 10.62
N SER A 270 7.78 -1.96 9.75
CA SER A 270 6.41 -2.32 10.15
C SER A 270 6.34 -3.70 10.83
N SER A 271 7.17 -4.65 10.41
CA SER A 271 7.21 -6.02 10.97
C SER A 271 7.94 -6.13 12.32
N GLY A 272 8.70 -5.11 12.73
CA GLY A 272 9.48 -5.09 13.98
C GLY A 272 8.72 -4.66 15.24
N HIS A 273 7.45 -4.25 15.12
CA HIS A 273 6.61 -3.84 16.26
C HIS A 273 5.57 -4.91 16.61
N ASN A 274 5.99 -6.16 16.74
CA ASN A 274 5.22 -7.18 17.46
C ASN A 274 5.81 -7.37 18.87
N PRO A 275 5.44 -6.54 19.87
CA PRO A 275 5.90 -6.71 21.26
C PRO A 275 5.39 -8.00 21.92
N ASP A 276 4.52 -8.79 21.27
CA ASP A 276 3.89 -9.97 21.87
C ASP A 276 4.55 -11.31 21.47
N ALA A 277 5.61 -11.32 20.67
CA ALA A 277 6.32 -12.56 20.32
C ALA A 277 7.27 -13.09 21.41
N THR A 278 7.37 -12.41 22.56
CA THR A 278 8.20 -12.84 23.69
C THR A 278 7.39 -13.12 24.96
N MET A 279 6.26 -13.82 24.89
CA MET A 279 5.72 -14.53 26.07
C MET A 279 4.80 -15.69 25.66
N THR A 280 5.35 -16.81 25.21
CA THR A 280 4.82 -18.14 25.56
C THR A 280 5.84 -19.24 25.21
N SER A 281 6.29 -19.90 26.28
CA SER A 281 7.02 -21.18 26.44
C SER A 281 8.34 -21.39 25.71
#